data_AF-A0A661GVB1-F1
#
_entry.id   AF-A0A661GVB1-F1
#
_cell.length_a   1.000
_cell.length_b   1.000
_cell.length_c   1.000
_cell.angle_alpha   90.00
_cell.angle_beta   90.00
_cell.angle_gamma   90.00
#
_symmetry.space_group_name_H-M   'P 1'
#
loop_
_entity.id
_entity.type
_entity.pdbx_description
1 polymer ?
#
loop_
_entity_poly.entity_id
_entity_poly.type
_entity_poly.pdbx_seq_one_letter_code
_entity_poly.pdbx_strand_id
1 'polypeptide(L)'
;MRDPLRDPLRDPLNKLLILIALPLFLCLASCSEDDPAPLAPAETVFKAVFQKGMRPYPEYTAVTDVHLVESRPDLNYNDNSGELAISSSQQPGARIRLLMMFPIQGLLPANIKIKEAVLTLIVRQCEGSGILNVHRMESPWFERSATWNDKGFEAWDGGEFDPAVMASIASCDPDNRVLSIVL
;
A
#
# COMPACT_ATOMS: atom_id res chain seq x y z
N MET A 1 -60.53 -70.23 -0.67
CA MET A 1 -60.91 -69.41 0.49
C MET A 1 -60.34 -70.10 1.72
N ARG A 2 -59.41 -69.43 2.43
CA ARG A 2 -58.62 -69.86 3.62
C ARG A 2 -57.51 -70.90 3.34
N ASP A 3 -56.28 -70.51 3.00
CA ASP A 3 -55.12 -70.00 3.79
C ASP A 3 -54.18 -71.14 4.26
N PRO A 4 -52.86 -71.17 3.93
CA PRO A 4 -52.02 -72.37 4.01
C PRO A 4 -51.10 -72.44 5.25
N LEU A 5 -50.95 -73.67 5.75
CA LEU A 5 -49.76 -74.34 6.32
C LEU A 5 -48.48 -73.51 6.58
N ARG A 6 -48.08 -73.37 7.85
CA ARG A 6 -46.81 -73.91 8.44
C ARG A 6 -46.64 -73.51 9.92
N ASP A 7 -46.58 -74.52 10.77
CA ASP A 7 -46.12 -74.59 12.17
C ASP A 7 -44.72 -75.27 12.16
N PRO A 8 -43.95 -75.56 13.24
CA PRO A 8 -43.88 -75.06 14.63
C PRO A 8 -42.40 -74.77 15.07
N LEU A 9 -42.17 -74.44 16.35
CA LEU A 9 -41.07 -74.91 17.23
C LEU A 9 -40.29 -73.85 18.03
N ARG A 10 -40.38 -74.01 19.36
CA ARG A 10 -39.34 -73.87 20.41
C ARG A 10 -38.92 -72.46 20.80
N ASP A 11 -38.74 -72.10 22.06
CA ASP A 11 -39.08 -72.61 23.41
C ASP A 11 -38.60 -71.50 24.38
N PRO A 12 -39.09 -71.42 25.62
CA PRO A 12 -38.83 -70.33 26.57
C PRO A 12 -37.71 -70.68 27.58
N LEU A 13 -36.89 -69.72 28.05
CA LEU A 13 -36.19 -69.90 29.33
C LEU A 13 -35.62 -68.59 29.94
N ASN A 14 -36.27 -68.14 31.01
CA ASN A 14 -35.66 -67.39 32.10
C ASN A 14 -34.48 -68.17 32.70
N LYS A 15 -33.35 -67.50 33.02
CA LYS A 15 -32.70 -67.59 34.34
C LYS A 15 -31.48 -66.66 34.51
N LEU A 16 -31.56 -65.97 35.65
CA LEU A 16 -30.68 -65.06 36.38
C LEU A 16 -29.33 -65.71 36.84
N LEU A 17 -28.38 -64.86 37.30
CA LEU A 17 -27.11 -65.07 38.06
C LEU A 17 -25.79 -65.06 37.22
N ILE A 18 -24.64 -64.46 37.58
CA ILE A 18 -24.17 -63.59 38.69
C ILE A 18 -22.69 -63.11 38.40
N LEU A 19 -22.26 -61.99 39.02
CA LEU A 19 -20.90 -61.46 39.34
C LEU A 19 -19.80 -61.10 38.29
N ILE A 20 -19.45 -59.80 38.30
CA ILE A 20 -18.12 -59.13 38.47
C ILE A 20 -16.88 -59.67 37.73
N ALA A 21 -16.34 -58.87 36.79
CA ALA A 21 -14.93 -58.42 36.75
C ALA A 21 -14.72 -57.34 35.68
N LEU A 22 -14.23 -56.16 36.11
CA LEU A 22 -13.82 -55.03 35.27
C LEU A 22 -12.50 -55.36 34.55
N PRO A 23 -12.35 -54.99 33.27
CA PRO A 23 -11.16 -54.21 32.94
C PRO A 23 -11.50 -52.94 32.15
N LEU A 24 -11.00 -51.84 32.70
CA LEU A 24 -10.60 -50.58 32.09
C LEU A 24 -10.53 -50.57 30.55
N PHE A 25 -11.42 -49.83 29.89
CA PHE A 25 -11.12 -49.22 28.59
C PHE A 25 -11.85 -47.87 28.48
N LEU A 26 -11.09 -46.79 28.67
CA LEU A 26 -11.51 -45.42 28.37
C LEU A 26 -11.67 -45.30 26.84
N CYS A 27 -12.90 -45.12 26.38
CA CYS A 27 -13.15 -44.45 25.10
C CYS A 27 -14.27 -43.42 25.31
N LEU A 28 -13.89 -42.24 25.79
CA LEU A 28 -14.69 -41.03 25.58
C LEU A 28 -14.57 -40.66 24.10
N ALA A 29 -15.40 -41.25 23.25
CA ALA A 29 -15.66 -40.70 21.93
C ALA A 29 -16.73 -39.61 22.10
N SER A 30 -16.32 -38.46 22.63
CA SER A 30 -17.04 -37.21 22.42
C SER A 30 -16.79 -36.80 20.98
N CYS A 31 -17.74 -37.08 20.07
CA CYS A 31 -17.75 -36.42 18.78
C CYS A 31 -18.06 -34.93 19.03
N SER A 32 -17.04 -34.11 19.24
CA SER A 32 -17.16 -32.70 18.89
C SER A 32 -16.95 -32.62 17.39
N GLU A 33 -18.02 -32.35 16.65
CA GLU A 33 -17.92 -31.84 15.29
C GLU A 33 -17.15 -30.52 15.35
N ASP A 34 -15.84 -30.60 15.14
CA ASP A 34 -14.99 -29.47 14.77
C ASP A 34 -15.43 -29.03 13.36
N ASP A 35 -16.52 -28.28 13.27
CA ASP A 35 -16.76 -27.45 12.10
C ASP A 35 -15.63 -26.41 12.08
N PRO A 36 -14.73 -26.41 11.08
CA PRO A 36 -13.70 -25.39 11.02
C PRO A 36 -14.41 -24.05 10.90
N ALA A 37 -14.06 -23.12 11.80
CA ALA A 37 -14.57 -21.76 11.77
C ALA A 37 -14.49 -21.22 10.33
N PRO A 38 -15.55 -20.54 9.84
CA PRO A 38 -15.56 -20.05 8.47
C PRO A 38 -14.29 -19.24 8.22
N LEU A 39 -13.49 -19.67 7.23
CA LEU A 39 -12.29 -18.97 6.82
C LEU A 39 -12.68 -17.52 6.53
N ALA A 40 -12.06 -16.56 7.22
CA ALA A 40 -12.26 -15.15 6.93
C ALA A 40 -12.03 -14.93 5.42
N PRO A 41 -12.82 -14.06 4.76
CA PRO A 41 -12.64 -13.79 3.34
C PRO A 41 -11.17 -13.41 3.08
N ALA A 42 -10.56 -14.03 2.07
CA ALA A 42 -9.21 -13.67 1.67
C ALA A 42 -9.18 -12.19 1.27
N GLU A 43 -8.30 -11.43 1.91
CA GLU A 43 -8.17 -10.01 1.62
C GLU A 43 -7.60 -9.82 0.21
N THR A 44 -8.30 -9.05 -0.62
CA THR A 44 -7.81 -8.71 -1.96
C THR A 44 -6.83 -7.54 -1.87
N VAL A 45 -5.62 -7.72 -2.38
CA VAL A 45 -4.57 -6.69 -2.39
C VAL A 45 -4.38 -6.15 -3.80
N PHE A 46 -4.47 -4.83 -3.94
CA PHE A 46 -4.20 -4.12 -5.19
C PHE A 46 -2.82 -3.46 -5.12
N LYS A 47 -2.10 -3.41 -6.25
CA LYS A 47 -0.77 -2.78 -6.35
C LYS A 47 -0.73 -1.84 -7.56
N ALA A 48 -0.36 -0.59 -7.32
CA ALA A 48 -0.01 0.38 -8.35
C ALA A 48 1.50 0.67 -8.26
N VAL A 49 2.19 0.74 -9.40
CA VAL A 49 3.62 1.06 -9.47
C VAL A 49 3.83 2.15 -10.52
N PHE A 50 4.53 3.20 -10.14
CA PHE A 50 4.89 4.30 -11.00
C PHE A 50 6.42 4.36 -11.11
N GLN A 51 6.98 4.45 -12.31
CA GLN A 51 8.43 4.39 -12.54
C GLN A 51 8.85 5.17 -13.78
N LYS A 52 9.76 6.13 -13.63
CA LYS A 52 10.41 6.87 -14.74
C LYS A 52 11.81 6.25 -14.95
N GLY A 53 12.16 5.89 -16.19
CA GLY A 53 13.51 5.39 -16.53
C GLY A 53 13.73 3.88 -16.48
N MET A 54 12.68 3.07 -16.35
CA MET A 54 12.78 1.62 -16.50
C MET A 54 12.80 1.24 -17.99
N ARG A 55 13.94 0.77 -18.48
CA ARG A 55 14.00 0.07 -19.77
C ARG A 55 12.94 -1.05 -19.78
N PRO A 56 12.20 -1.25 -20.87
CA PRO A 56 12.39 -0.68 -22.20
C PRO A 56 11.56 0.59 -22.51
N TYR A 57 10.99 1.30 -21.52
CA TYR A 57 10.02 2.39 -21.78
C TYR A 57 10.59 3.79 -21.45
N PRO A 58 11.50 4.35 -22.28
CA PRO A 58 11.99 5.71 -22.10
C PRO A 58 10.89 6.79 -22.20
N GLU A 59 9.73 6.46 -22.78
CA GLU A 59 8.57 7.35 -22.96
C GLU A 59 7.59 7.45 -21.77
N TYR A 60 7.99 7.01 -20.56
CA TYR A 60 7.11 7.06 -19.40
C TYR A 60 6.71 8.50 -19.01
N THR A 61 5.43 8.80 -19.17
CA THR A 61 4.81 10.13 -18.94
C THR A 61 3.68 10.08 -17.91
N ALA A 62 3.54 8.96 -17.19
CA ALA A 62 2.38 8.79 -16.31
C ALA A 62 2.54 9.55 -14.98
N VAL A 63 3.74 9.88 -14.53
CA VAL A 63 3.93 10.78 -13.37
C VAL A 63 4.11 12.19 -13.90
N THR A 64 3.50 13.13 -13.21
CA THR A 64 3.66 14.56 -13.46
C THR A 64 4.62 15.10 -12.41
N ASP A 65 5.70 15.74 -12.84
CA ASP A 65 6.76 16.26 -11.97
C ASP A 65 7.27 17.64 -12.40
N VAL A 66 7.57 18.49 -11.42
CA VAL A 66 8.24 19.79 -11.67
C VAL A 66 8.98 20.21 -10.40
N HIS A 67 10.11 20.90 -10.55
CA HIS A 67 10.72 21.59 -9.42
C HIS A 67 10.52 23.10 -9.54
N LEU A 68 10.25 23.76 -8.42
CA LEU A 68 10.04 25.20 -8.32
C LEU A 68 11.28 25.84 -7.72
N VAL A 69 11.77 26.93 -8.31
CA VAL A 69 13.00 27.62 -7.86
C VAL A 69 12.65 29.02 -7.39
N GLU A 70 12.84 29.29 -6.09
CA GLU A 70 12.47 30.56 -5.48
C GLU A 70 13.22 31.76 -6.08
N SER A 71 14.51 31.61 -6.40
CA SER A 71 15.32 32.68 -7.01
C SER A 71 14.98 32.98 -8.46
N ARG A 72 14.20 32.11 -9.12
CA ARG A 72 13.74 32.33 -10.50
C ARG A 72 12.23 32.06 -10.56
N PRO A 73 11.43 32.89 -9.88
CA PRO A 73 10.11 32.48 -9.43
C PRO A 73 9.07 32.40 -10.56
N ASP A 74 9.36 32.99 -11.72
CA ASP A 74 8.50 32.98 -12.91
C ASP A 74 9.00 32.01 -13.99
N LEU A 75 10.03 31.21 -13.70
CA LEU A 75 10.52 30.17 -14.63
C LEU A 75 9.91 28.80 -14.28
N ASN A 76 9.37 28.15 -15.31
CA ASN A 76 8.98 26.75 -15.24
C ASN A 76 10.20 25.87 -15.57
N TYR A 77 10.42 24.84 -14.75
CA TYR A 77 11.55 23.92 -14.88
C TYR A 77 11.09 22.51 -15.25
N ASN A 78 10.01 22.38 -16.02
CA ASN A 78 9.61 21.11 -16.62
C ASN A 78 10.52 20.73 -17.81
N ASP A 79 11.83 20.84 -17.61
CA ASP A 79 12.81 20.57 -18.65
C ASP A 79 12.98 19.06 -18.82
N ASN A 80 12.79 18.61 -20.07
CA ASN A 80 13.04 17.24 -20.52
C ASN A 80 14.53 16.82 -20.39
N SER A 81 15.42 17.66 -19.86
CA SER A 81 16.83 17.35 -19.54
C SER A 81 17.00 16.25 -18.48
N GLY A 82 15.93 15.86 -17.79
CA GLY A 82 15.87 14.59 -17.05
C GLY A 82 16.36 14.65 -15.62
N GLU A 83 16.51 15.84 -15.03
CA GLU A 83 16.93 15.99 -13.63
C GLU A 83 15.96 16.86 -12.83
N LEU A 84 15.52 16.31 -11.70
CA LEU A 84 14.71 16.99 -10.69
C LEU A 84 15.63 17.48 -9.57
N ALA A 85 15.33 18.65 -9.02
CA ALA A 85 16.11 19.26 -7.96
C ALA A 85 15.29 19.50 -6.69
N ILE A 86 15.94 19.42 -5.54
CA ILE A 86 15.39 19.76 -4.22
C ILE A 86 16.49 20.51 -3.46
N SER A 87 16.11 21.58 -2.76
CA SER A 87 16.99 22.32 -1.85
C SER A 87 16.21 22.70 -0.61
N SER A 88 16.74 22.30 0.55
CA SER A 88 16.23 22.64 1.88
C SER A 88 16.91 23.90 2.46
N SER A 89 17.58 24.71 1.62
CA SER A 89 18.25 25.92 2.09
C SER A 89 17.27 26.88 2.74
N GLN A 90 17.61 27.35 3.94
CA GLN A 90 16.82 28.34 4.67
C GLN A 90 17.15 29.78 4.24
N GLN A 91 18.12 29.95 3.33
CA GLN A 91 18.42 31.26 2.76
C GLN A 91 17.28 31.70 1.83
N PRO A 92 16.77 32.94 1.97
CA PRO A 92 15.75 33.45 1.06
C PRO A 92 16.19 33.36 -0.40
N GLY A 93 15.34 32.84 -1.28
CA GLY A 93 15.64 32.66 -2.70
C GLY A 93 16.39 31.37 -3.04
N ALA A 94 16.86 30.61 -2.05
CA ALA A 94 17.65 29.40 -2.27
C ALA A 94 16.83 28.10 -2.16
N ARG A 95 15.52 28.20 -1.93
CA ARG A 95 14.64 27.02 -1.84
C ARG A 95 14.33 26.46 -3.22
N ILE A 96 14.38 25.14 -3.30
CA ILE A 96 13.89 24.38 -4.46
C ILE A 96 12.94 23.32 -3.94
N ARG A 97 11.69 23.34 -4.41
CA ARG A 97 10.65 22.37 -4.04
C ARG A 97 10.38 21.44 -5.22
N LEU A 98 10.35 20.13 -4.98
CA LEU A 98 9.90 19.15 -5.97
C LEU A 98 8.43 18.84 -5.75
N LEU A 99 7.64 18.96 -6.81
CA LEU A 99 6.24 18.57 -6.88
C LEU A 99 6.15 17.29 -7.72
N MET A 100 5.37 16.33 -7.23
CA MET A 100 5.08 15.07 -7.94
C MET A 100 3.61 14.72 -7.76
N MET A 101 2.98 14.28 -8.86
CA MET A 101 1.61 13.75 -8.86
C MET A 101 1.60 12.37 -9.50
N PHE A 102 0.95 11.43 -8.81
CA PHE A 102 0.75 10.05 -9.27
C PHE A 102 -0.73 9.87 -9.66
N PRO A 103 -1.06 9.53 -10.92
CA PRO A 103 -2.45 9.39 -11.35
C PRO A 103 -3.00 8.03 -10.89
N ILE A 104 -3.40 7.96 -9.62
CA ILE A 104 -4.01 6.76 -9.03
C ILE A 104 -5.49 6.58 -9.42
N GLN A 105 -6.12 7.64 -9.91
CA GLN A 105 -7.54 7.63 -10.28
C GLN A 105 -7.81 6.63 -11.41
N GLY A 106 -8.77 5.72 -11.19
CA GLY A 106 -9.14 4.69 -12.16
C GLY A 106 -8.18 3.48 -12.21
N LEU A 107 -7.03 3.54 -11.53
CA LEU A 107 -6.13 2.37 -11.39
C LEU A 107 -6.54 1.47 -10.23
N LEU A 108 -7.12 2.05 -9.19
CA LEU A 108 -7.50 1.36 -7.95
C LEU A 108 -9.01 1.51 -7.70
N PRO A 109 -9.67 0.49 -7.13
CA PRO A 109 -11.06 0.63 -6.71
C PRO A 109 -11.24 1.77 -5.71
N ALA A 110 -12.42 2.39 -5.72
CA ALA A 110 -12.78 3.37 -4.69
C ALA A 110 -12.79 2.71 -3.29
N ASN A 111 -12.51 3.51 -2.26
CA ASN A 111 -12.59 3.12 -0.85
C ASN A 111 -11.65 1.97 -0.41
N ILE A 112 -10.53 1.78 -1.12
CA ILE A 112 -9.48 0.86 -0.64
C ILE A 112 -8.75 1.43 0.58
N LYS A 113 -8.32 0.55 1.48
CA LYS A 113 -7.40 0.90 2.56
C LYS A 113 -5.97 0.81 2.02
N ILE A 114 -5.21 1.90 2.16
CA ILE A 114 -3.78 1.89 1.86
C ILE A 114 -3.08 1.04 2.92
N LYS A 115 -2.38 -0.01 2.49
CA LYS A 115 -1.53 -0.84 3.36
C LYS A 115 -0.10 -0.30 3.45
N GLU A 116 0.42 0.12 2.31
CA GLU A 116 1.80 0.57 2.15
C GLU A 116 1.85 1.54 0.96
N ALA A 117 2.59 2.63 1.10
CA ALA A 117 2.95 3.54 0.04
C ALA A 117 4.43 3.92 0.21
N VAL A 118 5.23 3.67 -0.81
CA VAL A 118 6.68 3.96 -0.79
C VAL A 118 7.05 4.75 -2.03
N LEU A 119 7.69 5.89 -1.80
CA LEU A 119 8.33 6.69 -2.84
C LEU A 119 9.84 6.44 -2.79
N THR A 120 10.39 5.99 -3.92
CA THR A 120 11.83 5.82 -4.09
C THR A 120 12.38 6.83 -5.07
N LEU A 121 13.38 7.62 -4.63
CA LEU A 121 14.10 8.58 -5.45
C LEU A 121 15.56 8.15 -5.59
N ILE A 122 16.10 8.30 -6.80
CA ILE A 122 17.52 8.05 -7.09
C ILE A 122 18.24 9.39 -7.11
N VAL A 123 19.20 9.55 -6.21
CA VAL A 123 20.00 10.77 -6.05
C VAL A 123 21.18 10.73 -7.01
N ARG A 124 21.16 11.60 -8.02
CA ARG A 124 22.29 11.76 -8.96
C ARG A 124 23.44 12.52 -8.34
N GLN A 125 23.14 13.70 -7.80
CA GLN A 125 24.09 14.59 -7.16
C GLN A 125 23.56 14.96 -5.78
N CYS A 126 24.47 15.08 -4.81
CA CYS A 126 24.16 15.63 -3.52
C CYS A 126 25.22 16.64 -3.10
N GLU A 127 24.75 17.78 -2.63
CA GLU A 127 25.58 18.85 -2.09
C GLU A 127 25.08 19.16 -0.68
N GLY A 128 25.93 18.91 0.32
CA GLY A 128 25.61 19.13 1.72
C GLY A 128 24.76 18.03 2.37
N SER A 129 24.28 18.31 3.57
CA SER A 129 23.39 17.46 4.35
C SER A 129 22.17 18.24 4.82
N GLY A 130 21.04 17.56 4.94
CA GLY A 130 19.80 18.18 5.36
C GLY A 130 18.70 17.15 5.55
N ILE A 131 17.51 17.64 5.87
CA ILE A 131 16.28 16.84 5.96
C ILE A 131 15.37 17.29 4.84
N LEU A 132 14.85 16.34 4.08
CA LEU A 132 13.77 16.54 3.13
C LEU A 132 12.47 16.17 3.81
N ASN A 133 11.50 17.08 3.76
CA ASN A 133 10.15 16.84 4.23
C ASN A 133 9.23 16.63 3.04
N VAL A 134 8.35 15.64 3.16
CA VAL A 134 7.27 15.40 2.21
C VAL A 134 5.99 15.95 2.79
N HIS A 135 5.31 16.74 1.97
CA HIS A 135 4.03 17.36 2.29
C HIS A 135 2.99 16.96 1.26
N ARG A 136 1.73 16.89 1.69
CA ARG A 136 0.62 16.64 0.78
C ARG A 136 0.26 17.93 0.04
N MET A 137 0.24 17.89 -1.28
CA MET A 137 -0.32 19.00 -2.08
C MET A 137 -1.84 19.08 -1.91
N GLU A 138 -2.34 20.29 -1.68
CA GLU A 138 -3.78 20.53 -1.50
C GLU A 138 -4.46 21.04 -2.78
N SER A 139 -3.66 21.61 -3.69
CA SER A 139 -4.16 22.16 -4.96
C SER A 139 -3.53 21.51 -6.17
N PRO A 140 -4.31 21.37 -7.27
CA PRO A 140 -3.78 20.92 -8.54
C PRO A 140 -2.83 21.97 -9.14
N TRP A 141 -1.95 21.52 -10.02
CA TRP A 141 -1.01 22.36 -10.76
C TRP A 141 -0.81 21.79 -12.16
N PHE A 142 -0.36 22.63 -13.09
CA PHE A 142 -0.09 22.25 -14.46
C PHE A 142 1.40 22.23 -14.74
N GLU A 143 1.94 21.02 -14.95
CA GLU A 143 3.37 20.76 -15.08
C GLU A 143 4.10 21.65 -16.07
N ARG A 144 3.48 21.93 -17.21
CA ARG A 144 4.09 22.68 -18.31
C ARG A 144 4.16 24.19 -18.06
N SER A 145 3.58 24.68 -16.97
CA SER A 145 3.58 26.11 -16.67
C SER A 145 3.67 26.46 -15.19
N ALA A 146 3.71 25.48 -14.28
CA ALA A 146 3.88 25.72 -12.85
C ALA A 146 5.25 26.36 -12.57
N THR A 147 5.26 27.45 -11.81
CA THR A 147 6.44 28.20 -11.36
C THR A 147 6.36 28.40 -9.86
N TRP A 148 7.31 29.13 -9.26
CA TRP A 148 7.18 29.49 -7.85
C TRP A 148 5.94 30.39 -7.62
N ASN A 149 5.66 31.33 -8.52
CA ASN A 149 4.59 32.30 -8.36
C ASN A 149 3.22 31.87 -8.94
N ASP A 150 3.16 30.82 -9.75
CA ASP A 150 1.92 30.41 -10.44
C ASP A 150 1.78 28.87 -10.54
N LYS A 151 0.59 28.31 -10.29
CA LYS A 151 0.33 26.86 -10.45
C LYS A 151 0.04 26.43 -11.88
N GLY A 152 0.14 27.36 -12.82
CA GLY A 152 -0.08 27.25 -14.26
C GLY A 152 -1.35 27.93 -14.77
N PHE A 153 -2.21 28.43 -13.89
CA PHE A 153 -3.48 29.09 -14.19
C PHE A 153 -3.95 30.06 -13.09
N GLU A 154 -3.22 30.18 -11.99
CA GLU A 154 -3.55 31.03 -10.85
C GLU A 154 -2.29 31.20 -9.97
N ALA A 155 -2.17 32.37 -9.34
CA ALA A 155 -1.03 32.70 -8.50
C ALA A 155 -0.97 31.85 -7.21
N TRP A 156 0.25 31.57 -6.73
CA TRP A 156 0.53 30.94 -5.44
C TRP A 156 1.93 31.34 -4.93
N ASP A 157 2.38 30.82 -3.78
CA ASP A 157 3.72 31.07 -3.23
C ASP A 157 4.51 29.77 -3.00
N GLY A 158 5.04 29.23 -4.09
CA GLY A 158 5.87 28.04 -4.12
C GLY A 158 5.11 26.74 -3.87
N GLY A 159 3.79 26.73 -4.08
CA GLY A 159 2.93 25.58 -3.85
C GLY A 159 1.98 25.73 -2.67
N GLU A 160 0.77 25.18 -2.81
CA GLU A 160 -0.24 25.06 -1.75
C GLU A 160 -0.23 23.60 -1.23
N PHE A 161 0.25 23.41 -0.01
CA PHE A 161 0.43 22.11 0.62
C PHE A 161 0.07 22.15 2.10
N ASP A 162 -0.32 20.99 2.62
CA ASP A 162 -0.58 20.79 4.05
C ASP A 162 0.73 21.02 4.84
N PRO A 163 0.76 21.98 5.79
CA PRO A 163 1.95 22.24 6.59
C PRO A 163 2.36 21.05 7.47
N ALA A 164 1.48 20.08 7.71
CA ALA A 164 1.84 18.84 8.38
C ALA A 164 2.87 18.06 7.56
N VAL A 165 3.96 17.65 8.21
CA VAL A 165 4.98 16.80 7.60
C VAL A 165 4.44 15.37 7.54
N MET A 166 4.28 14.85 6.33
CA MET A 166 3.82 13.47 6.10
C MET A 166 4.96 12.47 6.33
N ALA A 167 6.16 12.82 5.87
CA ALA A 167 7.37 12.03 6.06
C ALA A 167 8.62 12.92 6.05
N SER A 168 9.70 12.44 6.68
CA SER A 168 11.01 13.09 6.67
C SER A 168 12.09 12.08 6.34
N ILE A 169 13.10 12.49 5.57
CA ILE A 169 14.27 11.67 5.24
C ILE A 169 15.53 12.54 5.18
N ALA A 170 16.69 11.98 5.53
CA ALA A 170 17.96 12.66 5.27
C ALA A 170 18.15 12.85 3.75
N SER A 171 18.57 14.04 3.34
CA SER A 171 18.60 14.46 1.93
C SER A 171 19.53 13.65 1.06
N CYS A 172 20.62 13.14 1.63
CA CYS A 172 21.44 12.15 0.98
C CYS A 172 22.43 11.53 1.96
N ASP A 173 22.93 10.38 1.56
CA ASP A 173 24.14 9.74 2.04
C ASP A 173 25.04 9.56 0.80
N PRO A 174 26.29 10.06 0.78
CA PRO A 174 27.17 9.90 -0.39
C PRO A 174 27.39 8.43 -0.79
N ASP A 175 27.29 7.51 0.18
CA ASP A 175 27.44 6.08 0.00
C ASP A 175 26.11 5.37 -0.36
N ASN A 176 24.97 6.03 -0.12
CA ASN A 176 23.65 5.53 -0.48
C ASN A 176 22.85 6.55 -1.31
N ARG A 177 22.80 6.29 -2.63
CA ARG A 177 22.12 7.12 -3.63
C ARG A 177 20.62 6.86 -3.76
N VAL A 178 20.03 6.08 -2.86
CA VAL A 178 18.61 5.73 -2.88
C VAL A 178 17.92 6.28 -1.63
N LEU A 179 16.91 7.13 -1.86
CA LEU A 179 16.01 7.61 -0.82
C LEU A 179 14.71 6.82 -0.90
N SER A 180 14.41 6.04 0.14
CA SER A 180 13.16 5.30 0.26
C SER A 180 12.30 5.93 1.35
N ILE A 181 11.17 6.50 0.96
CA ILE A 181 10.29 7.30 1.81
C ILE A 181 8.96 6.56 1.95
N VAL A 182 8.58 6.24 3.18
CA VAL A 182 7.26 5.69 3.50
C VAL A 182 6.28 6.86 3.65
N LEU A 183 5.14 6.78 2.95
CA LEU A 183 4.12 7.84 2.86
C LEU A 183 2.86 7.51 3.67
#